data_AF-K1SG04-F1
#
_entry.id   AF-K1SG04-F1
#
_cell.length_a   1.000
_cell.length_b   1.000
_cell.length_c   1.000
_cell.angle_alpha   90.00
_cell.angle_beta   90.00
_cell.angle_gamma   90.00
#
_symmetry.space_group_name_H-M   'P 1'
#
loop_
_entity.id
_entity.type
_entity.pdbx_description
1 polymer ?
#
loop_
_entity_poly.entity_id
_entity_poly.type
_entity_poly.pdbx_seq_one_letter_code
_entity_poly.pdbx_strand_id
1 'polypeptide(L)'
;MLFTHFGISGPLVLSASSHIEQITPGRYTVKIDLKPGLTDQKLDLRIQRDFSENINRIFGNSLSKLLPAKLIPVAVRLSGINGDRRINQVTREERLKLVQLLKAFPVTVKAFRPIEEAIVT
;
A
#
# COMPACT_ATOMS: atom_id res chain seq x y z
N MET A 1 -1.71 -12.66 -2.87
CA MET A 1 -0.61 -11.83 -3.41
C MET A 1 0.59 -11.99 -2.50
N LEU A 2 1.80 -12.13 -3.05
CA LEU A 2 3.01 -12.35 -2.27
C LEU A 2 4.00 -11.19 -2.51
N PHE A 3 4.53 -10.61 -1.43
CA PHE A 3 5.71 -9.74 -1.50
C PHE A 3 6.95 -10.61 -1.31
N THR A 4 7.85 -10.59 -2.28
CA THR A 4 9.11 -11.34 -2.26
C THR A 4 10.29 -10.38 -2.14
N HIS A 5 11.50 -10.91 -1.94
CA HIS A 5 12.72 -10.11 -1.92
C HIS A 5 12.99 -9.37 -3.23
N PHE A 6 12.40 -9.82 -4.34
CA PHE A 6 12.62 -9.29 -5.69
C PHE A 6 11.39 -8.56 -6.28
N GLY A 7 10.28 -8.43 -5.53
CA GLY A 7 9.12 -7.69 -5.98
C GLY A 7 7.79 -8.25 -5.48
N ILE A 8 6.80 -8.30 -6.38
CA ILE A 8 5.48 -8.88 -6.12
C ILE A 8 5.29 -10.11 -6.99
N SER A 9 4.61 -11.13 -6.45
CA SER A 9 4.36 -12.40 -7.12
C SER A 9 3.03 -13.02 -6.66
N GLY A 10 2.83 -14.30 -6.99
CA GLY A 10 1.61 -15.07 -6.76
C GLY A 10 0.65 -15.03 -7.95
N PRO A 11 -0.40 -15.87 -7.94
CA PRO A 11 -1.26 -16.11 -9.10
C PRO A 11 -1.81 -14.83 -9.74
N LEU A 12 -2.28 -13.89 -8.92
CA LEU A 12 -2.80 -12.60 -9.39
C LEU A 12 -1.78 -11.79 -10.20
N VAL A 13 -0.52 -11.75 -9.74
CA VAL A 13 0.53 -10.98 -10.41
C VAL A 13 0.96 -11.69 -11.69
N LEU A 14 1.04 -13.02 -11.67
CA LEU A 14 1.42 -13.83 -12.83
C LEU A 14 0.39 -13.71 -13.96
N SER A 15 -0.91 -13.75 -13.62
CA SER A 15 -1.99 -13.48 -14.58
C SER A 15 -1.95 -12.04 -15.08
N ALA A 16 -1.62 -11.05 -14.23
CA ALA A 16 -1.50 -9.66 -14.68
C ALA A 16 -0.29 -9.44 -15.60
N SER A 17 0.82 -10.17 -15.39
CA SER A 17 2.04 -10.01 -16.19
C SER A 17 1.92 -10.48 -17.62
N SER A 18 1.03 -11.44 -17.93
CA SER A 18 0.82 -11.90 -19.32
C SER A 18 0.23 -10.82 -20.23
N HIS A 19 -0.33 -9.74 -19.66
CA HIS A 19 -0.84 -8.59 -20.39
C HIS A 19 0.20 -7.48 -20.63
N ILE A 20 1.44 -7.68 -20.19
CA ILE A 20 2.52 -6.69 -20.31
C ILE A 20 3.53 -7.21 -21.35
N GLU A 21 3.52 -6.63 -22.54
CA GLU A 21 4.36 -7.08 -23.66
C GLU A 21 5.81 -6.58 -23.59
N GLN A 22 6.01 -5.32 -23.20
CA GLN A 22 7.33 -4.68 -23.19
C GLN A 22 7.59 -4.03 -21.85
N ILE A 23 8.58 -4.50 -21.11
CA ILE A 23 8.93 -3.91 -19.83
C ILE A 23 9.99 -2.82 -19.99
N THR A 24 9.68 -1.63 -19.47
CA THR A 24 10.64 -0.54 -19.33
C THR A 24 10.48 0.03 -17.93
N PRO A 25 11.56 0.28 -17.17
CA PRO A 25 11.45 0.80 -15.81
C PRO A 25 10.58 2.05 -15.76
N GLY A 26 9.54 2.04 -14.92
CA GLY A 26 8.65 3.19 -14.76
C GLY A 26 7.47 3.24 -15.74
N ARG A 27 7.44 2.40 -16.78
CA ARG A 27 6.33 2.38 -17.76
C ARG A 27 5.02 1.90 -17.15
N TYR A 28 5.08 0.93 -16.25
CA TYR A 28 3.90 0.36 -15.60
C TYR A 28 3.89 0.64 -14.11
N THR A 29 2.70 0.96 -13.62
CA THR A 29 2.40 1.09 -12.19
C THR A 29 1.26 0.16 -11.83
N VAL A 30 1.50 -0.70 -10.85
CA VAL A 30 0.47 -1.52 -10.22
C VAL A 30 -0.12 -0.71 -9.07
N LYS A 31 -1.45 -0.67 -8.97
CA LYS A 31 -2.17 -0.11 -7.82
C LYS A 31 -2.78 -1.27 -7.04
N ILE A 32 -2.34 -1.45 -5.80
CA ILE A 32 -2.76 -2.55 -4.94
C ILE A 32 -3.79 -2.04 -3.95
N ASP A 33 -4.98 -2.63 -3.94
CA ASP A 33 -5.92 -2.45 -2.85
C ASP A 33 -5.48 -3.30 -1.65
N LEU A 34 -4.92 -2.65 -0.62
CA LEU A 34 -4.48 -3.32 0.60
C LEU A 34 -5.65 -3.67 1.53
N LYS A 35 -6.86 -3.17 1.24
CA LYS A 35 -8.09 -3.36 2.04
C LYS A 35 -9.29 -3.67 1.14
N PRO A 36 -9.27 -4.74 0.33
CA PRO A 36 -10.32 -5.03 -0.65
C PRO A 36 -11.68 -5.33 -0.01
N GLY A 37 -11.71 -5.84 1.23
CA GLY A 37 -12.94 -6.09 1.98
C GLY A 37 -13.60 -4.84 2.59
N LEU A 38 -13.03 -3.65 2.40
CA LEU A 38 -13.55 -2.40 2.94
C LEU A 38 -13.79 -1.40 1.83
N THR A 39 -14.97 -0.77 1.85
CA THR A 39 -15.21 0.45 1.05
C THR A 39 -14.41 1.61 1.65
N ASP A 40 -14.17 2.65 0.86
CA ASP A 40 -13.46 3.86 1.30
C ASP A 40 -14.07 4.46 2.56
N GLN A 41 -15.41 4.50 2.64
CA GLN A 41 -16.14 4.98 3.81
C GLN A 41 -15.92 4.10 5.04
N LYS A 42 -16.00 2.76 4.88
CA LYS A 42 -15.76 1.82 5.98
C LYS A 42 -14.30 1.88 6.45
N LEU A 43 -13.36 2.08 5.53
CA LEU A 43 -11.95 2.24 5.85
C LEU A 43 -11.68 3.57 6.58
N ASP A 44 -12.29 4.68 6.15
CA ASP A 44 -12.19 5.96 6.86
C ASP A 44 -12.71 5.84 8.30
N LEU A 45 -13.89 5.25 8.50
CA LEU A 45 -14.46 5.00 9.82
C LEU A 45 -13.56 4.11 10.68
N ARG A 46 -12.95 3.08 10.07
CA ARG A 46 -11.98 2.22 10.75
C ARG A 46 -10.76 3.01 11.21
N ILE A 47 -10.18 3.85 10.36
CA ILE A 47 -9.01 4.67 10.70
C ILE A 47 -9.36 5.66 11.81
N GLN A 48 -10.52 6.33 11.73
CA GLN A 48 -10.98 7.24 12.78
C GLN A 48 -11.07 6.54 14.15
N ARG A 49 -11.64 5.33 14.20
CA ARG A 49 -11.72 4.54 15.42
C ARG A 49 -10.33 4.20 15.96
N ASP A 50 -9.46 3.66 15.11
CA ASP A 50 -8.10 3.27 15.50
C ASP A 50 -7.29 4.50 15.98
N PHE A 51 -7.56 5.69 15.44
CA PHE A 51 -6.95 6.96 15.87
C PHE A 51 -7.51 7.47 17.20
N SER A 52 -8.81 7.30 17.45
CA SER A 52 -9.45 7.72 18.70
C SER A 52 -8.99 6.93 19.93
N GLU A 53 -8.56 5.68 19.74
CA GLU A 53 -8.07 4.84 20.84
C GLU A 53 -6.81 5.41 21.50
N ASN A 54 -6.02 6.20 20.78
CA ASN A 54 -4.84 6.85 21.35
C ASN A 54 -4.45 8.12 20.58
N ILE A 55 -5.19 9.20 20.81
CA ILE A 55 -5.05 10.48 20.09
C ILE A 55 -3.66 11.15 20.23
N ASN A 56 -2.92 10.82 21.29
CA ASN A 56 -1.60 11.37 21.57
C ASN A 56 -0.46 10.50 20.98
N ARG A 57 -0.79 9.35 20.40
CA ARG A 57 0.18 8.48 19.75
C ARG A 57 0.72 9.15 18.50
N ILE A 58 1.96 8.84 18.18
CA ILE A 58 2.63 9.24 16.96
C ILE A 58 2.04 8.49 15.75
N PHE A 59 1.89 9.17 14.61
CA PHE A 59 1.23 8.67 13.40
C PHE A 59 1.84 7.36 12.88
N GLY A 60 3.16 7.27 12.73
CA GLY A 60 3.79 6.03 12.27
C GLY A 60 3.46 4.83 13.17
N ASN A 61 3.39 5.05 14.49
CA ASN A 61 3.09 4.00 15.45
C ASN A 61 1.60 3.63 15.48
N SER A 62 0.68 4.54 15.10
CA SER A 62 -0.75 4.23 15.11
C SER A 62 -1.15 3.21 14.04
N LEU A 63 -0.35 3.06 12.98
CA LEU A 63 -0.63 2.17 11.85
C LEU A 63 -0.41 0.68 12.14
N SER A 64 0.10 0.32 13.33
CA SER A 64 0.43 -1.07 13.68
C SER A 64 -0.76 -2.03 13.68
N LYS A 65 -1.99 -1.53 13.92
CA LYS A 65 -3.22 -2.32 13.82
C LYS A 65 -3.77 -2.40 12.40
N LEU A 66 -3.28 -1.53 11.50
CA LEU A 66 -3.78 -1.38 10.14
C LEU A 66 -2.89 -2.08 9.11
N LEU A 67 -1.57 -2.08 9.33
CA LEU A 67 -0.56 -2.54 8.38
C LEU A 67 0.49 -3.45 9.03
N PRO A 68 1.05 -4.41 8.28
CA PRO A 68 2.27 -5.11 8.68
C PRO A 68 3.43 -4.13 8.92
N ALA A 69 4.28 -4.42 9.92
CA ALA A 69 5.35 -3.53 10.36
C ALA A 69 6.27 -3.03 9.22
N LYS A 70 6.61 -3.90 8.26
CA LYS A 70 7.47 -3.54 7.12
C LYS A 70 6.83 -2.57 6.13
N LEU A 71 5.50 -2.49 6.07
CA LEU A 71 4.79 -1.54 5.20
C LEU A 71 4.61 -0.17 5.84
N ILE A 72 4.69 -0.06 7.17
CA ILE A 72 4.44 1.19 7.89
C ILE A 72 5.39 2.32 7.43
N PRO A 73 6.72 2.16 7.39
CA PRO A 73 7.61 3.23 6.94
C PRO A 73 7.32 3.69 5.51
N VAL A 74 6.93 2.75 4.65
CA VAL A 74 6.61 3.04 3.25
C VAL A 74 5.28 3.79 3.15
N ALA A 75 4.26 3.37 3.89
CA ALA A 75 2.96 4.03 3.93
C ALA A 75 3.06 5.44 4.53
N VAL A 76 3.86 5.63 5.59
CA VAL A 76 4.13 6.96 6.17
C VAL A 76 4.80 7.88 5.15
N ARG A 77 5.84 7.39 4.46
CA ARG A 77 6.52 8.17 3.41
C ARG A 77 5.58 8.55 2.27
N LEU A 78 4.74 7.61 1.81
CA LEU A 78 3.83 7.83 0.68
C LEU A 78 2.58 8.64 1.06
N SER A 79 2.17 8.68 2.34
CA SER A 79 1.03 9.47 2.77
C SER A 79 1.32 10.98 2.81
N GLY A 80 2.60 11.35 2.86
CA GLY A 80 3.03 12.74 3.04
C GLY A 80 2.81 13.28 4.46
N ILE A 81 2.34 12.45 5.39
CA ILE A 81 2.14 12.82 6.80
C ILE A 81 3.46 12.58 7.53
N ASN A 82 3.93 13.58 8.29
CA ASN A 82 5.12 13.41 9.12
C ASN A 82 4.91 12.24 10.09
N GLY A 83 5.81 11.25 10.04
CA GLY A 83 5.75 10.05 10.86
C GLY A 83 5.67 10.32 12.36
N ASP A 84 6.30 11.40 12.84
CA ASP A 84 6.39 11.81 14.24
C ASP A 84 5.22 12.70 14.71
N ARG A 85 4.34 13.08 13.79
CA ARG A 85 3.16 13.90 14.11
C ARG A 85 2.21 13.13 15.03
N ARG A 86 1.60 13.81 16.00
CA ARG A 86 0.56 13.21 16.84
C ARG A 86 -0.74 13.06 16.08
N ILE A 87 -1.51 12.03 16.41
CA ILE A 87 -2.77 11.71 15.73
C ILE A 87 -3.79 12.85 15.81
N ASN A 88 -3.88 13.56 16.93
CA ASN A 88 -4.74 14.73 17.09
C ASN A 88 -4.37 15.93 16.19
N GLN A 89 -3.22 15.91 15.52
CA GLN A 89 -2.79 16.90 14.54
C GLN A 89 -2.95 16.43 13.09
N VAL A 90 -3.40 15.19 12.86
CA VAL A 90 -3.68 14.68 11.52
C VAL A 90 -5.03 15.21 11.05
N THR A 91 -5.02 15.92 9.93
CA THR A 91 -6.23 16.53 9.38
C THR A 91 -7.14 15.49 8.73
N ARG A 92 -8.41 15.87 8.52
CA ARG A 92 -9.36 15.05 7.74
C ARG A 92 -8.84 14.78 6.32
N GLU A 93 -8.27 15.78 5.66
CA GLU A 93 -7.75 15.64 4.30
C GLU A 93 -6.60 14.64 4.24
N GLU A 94 -5.63 14.74 5.16
CA GLU A 94 -4.52 13.79 5.27
C GLU A 94 -5.01 12.36 5.53
N ARG A 95 -6.00 12.20 6.42
CA ARG A 95 -6.62 10.90 6.69
C ARG A 95 -7.31 10.32 5.45
N LEU A 96 -8.04 11.13 4.69
CA LEU A 96 -8.67 10.70 3.44
C LEU A 96 -7.64 10.35 2.36
N LYS A 97 -6.52 11.08 2.27
CA LYS A 97 -5.38 10.72 1.41
C LYS A 97 -4.78 9.38 1.81
N LEU A 98 -4.68 9.09 3.12
CA LEU A 98 -4.26 7.78 3.61
C LEU A 98 -5.25 6.68 3.19
N VAL A 99 -6.56 6.91 3.26
CA VAL A 99 -7.58 5.97 2.75
C VAL A 99 -7.31 5.65 1.28
N GLN A 100 -7.17 6.67 0.44
CA GLN A 100 -6.91 6.49 -0.99
C GLN A 100 -5.58 5.77 -1.25
N LEU A 101 -4.52 6.09 -0.50
CA LEU A 101 -3.24 5.39 -0.58
C LEU A 101 -3.39 3.89 -0.26
N LEU A 102 -4.19 3.53 0.74
CA LEU A 102 -4.38 2.12 1.11
C LEU A 102 -5.27 1.36 0.13
N LYS A 103 -6.20 2.04 -0.54
CA LYS A 103 -7.06 1.47 -1.59
C LYS A 103 -6.36 1.34 -2.94
N ALA A 104 -5.31 2.13 -3.17
CA ALA A 104 -4.56 2.16 -4.43
C ALA A 104 -3.06 2.33 -4.20
N PHE A 105 -2.46 1.43 -3.41
CA PHE A 105 -1.06 1.50 -3.03
C PHE A 105 -0.15 1.31 -4.25
N PRO A 106 0.68 2.31 -4.60
CA PRO A 106 1.42 2.30 -5.86
C PRO A 106 2.69 1.44 -5.77
N VAL A 107 2.89 0.60 -6.78
CA VAL A 107 4.13 -0.16 -7.00
C VAL A 107 4.57 0.03 -8.44
N THR A 108 5.72 0.66 -8.62
CA THR A 108 6.32 0.85 -9.95
C THR A 108 7.00 -0.44 -10.39
N VAL A 109 6.60 -0.96 -11.55
CA VAL A 109 7.20 -2.16 -12.14
C VAL A 109 8.52 -1.76 -12.80
N LYS A 110 9.60 -2.48 -12.45
CA LYS A 110 10.95 -2.22 -13.00
C LYS A 110 11.34 -3.23 -14.09
N ALA A 111 11.11 -4.51 -13.83
CA ALA A 111 11.50 -5.61 -14.71
C ALA A 111 10.67 -6.86 -14.36
N PHE A 112 10.67 -7.85 -15.28
CA PHE A 112 10.16 -9.18 -15.00
C PHE A 112 11.22 -10.04 -14.32
N ARG A 113 10.80 -11.20 -13.82
CA ARG A 113 11.72 -12.29 -13.52
C ARG A 113 12.26 -12.91 -14.83
N PRO A 114 13.40 -13.63 -14.77
CA PRO A 114 13.97 -14.29 -15.94
C PRO A 114 12.98 -15.26 -16.60
N ILE A 115 13.12 -15.48 -17.92
CA ILE A 115 12.19 -16.32 -18.68
C ILE A 115 12.25 -17.80 -18.26
N GLU A 116 13.35 -18.22 -17.67
CA GLU A 116 13.55 -19.54 -17.06
C GLU A 116 12.57 -19.79 -15.89
N GLU A 117 12.01 -18.72 -15.32
CA GLU A 117 10.99 -18.76 -14.26
C GLU A 117 9.57 -18.53 -14.81
N ALA A 118 9.39 -18.44 -16.13
CA ALA A 118 8.08 -18.24 -16.75
C ALA A 118 7.21 -19.50 -16.65
N ILE A 119 5.92 -19.31 -16.41
CA ILE A 119 4.94 -20.40 -16.31
C ILE A 119 4.35 -20.76 -17.69
N VAL A 120 4.25 -19.76 -18.57
CA VAL A 120 3.78 -19.89 -19.94
C VAL A 120 4.64 -18.95 -20.81
N THR A 121 5.00 -19.40 -22.01
CA THR A 121 5.74 -18.65 -23.04
C THR A 121 4.89 -18.50 -24.29
#